data_AF-A0A1Z5HSX1-F1
#
_entry.id   AF-A0A1Z5HSX1-F1
#
_cell.length_a   1.000
_cell.length_b   1.000
_cell.length_c   1.000
_cell.angle_alpha   90.00
_cell.angle_beta   90.00
_cell.angle_gamma   90.00
#
_symmetry.space_group_name_H-M   'P 1'
#
loop_
_entity.id
_entity.type
_entity.pdbx_description
1 polymer ?
#
loop_
_entity_poly.entity_id
_entity_poly.type
_entity_poly.pdbx_seq_one_letter_code
_entity_poly.pdbx_strand_id
1 'polypeptide(L)' 'MKLVLLVLGFSLIALYEVPPLVKKKSWKELIAFALLMLMGVTMAVFQVLEIPFPNPNKAIEFVFKPVSQLVERMLTS' A
#
# COMPACT_ATOMS: atom_id res chain seq x y z
N MET A 1 -3.30 15.85 -6.88
CA MET A 1 -3.74 16.28 -5.52
C MET A 1 -3.50 15.24 -4.43
N LYS A 2 -3.84 13.94 -4.62
CA LYS A 2 -3.66 12.87 -3.61
C LYS A 2 -2.24 12.79 -3.02
N LEU A 3 -1.19 12.91 -3.84
CA LEU A 3 0.21 12.89 -3.39
C LEU A 3 0.58 14.05 -2.45
N VAL A 4 0.06 15.25 -2.73
CA VAL A 4 0.33 16.44 -1.91
C VAL A 4 -0.27 16.25 -0.51
N LEU A 5 -1.50 15.73 -0.43
CA LEU A 5 -2.16 15.42 0.83
C LEU A 5 -1.41 14.34 1.62
N LEU A 6 -0.92 13.31 0.94
CA LEU A 6 -0.12 12.24 1.53
C LEU A 6 1.17 12.82 2.16
N VAL A 7 1.94 13.58 1.39
CA VAL A 7 3.19 14.19 1.88
C VAL A 7 2.93 15.14 3.05
N LEU A 8 1.87 15.95 2.99
CA LEU A 8 1.45 16.83 4.09
C LEU A 8 1.10 16.04 5.35
N GLY A 9 0.27 15.00 5.23
CA GLY A 9 -0.15 14.18 6.36
C GLY A 9 1.04 13.51 7.07
N PHE A 10 1.89 12.82 6.31
CA PHE A 10 3.09 12.19 6.88
C PHE A 10 4.09 13.21 7.43
N SER A 11 4.24 14.38 6.80
CA SER A 11 5.10 15.44 7.34
C SER A 11 4.59 15.98 8.67
N LEU A 12 3.28 16.17 8.84
CA LEU A 12 2.69 16.60 10.10
C LEU A 12 2.92 15.57 11.22
N ILE A 13 2.75 14.28 10.92
CA ILE A 13 3.02 13.19 11.87
C ILE A 13 4.50 13.22 12.28
N ALA A 14 5.43 13.27 11.32
CA ALA A 14 6.86 13.39 11.64
C ALA A 14 7.18 14.64 12.45
N LEU A 15 6.60 15.80 12.12
CA LEU A 15 6.84 17.03 12.85
C LEU A 15 6.35 16.96 14.31
N TYR A 16 5.33 16.15 14.59
CA TYR A 16 4.81 15.96 15.94
C TYR A 16 5.63 14.92 16.73
N GLU A 17 5.97 13.80 16.10
CA GLU A 17 6.59 12.65 16.77
C GLU A 17 8.13 12.76 16.86
N VAL A 18 8.79 13.24 15.80
CA VAL A 18 10.26 13.25 15.70
C VAL A 18 10.93 14.20 16.71
N PRO A 19 10.50 15.47 16.88
CA PRO A 19 11.17 16.36 17.83
C PRO A 19 11.20 15.86 19.28
N PRO A 20 10.11 15.34 19.88
CA PRO A 20 10.16 14.80 21.23
C PRO A 20 11.05 13.55 21.33
N LEU A 21 11.06 12.67 20.31
CA LEU A 21 11.93 11.49 20.26
C LEU A 21 13.41 11.86 20.23
N VAL A 22 13.78 12.86 19.42
CA VAL A 22 15.15 13.39 19.34
C VAL A 22 15.55 14.08 20.65
N LYS A 23 14.66 14.89 21.24
CA LYS A 23 14.92 15.58 22.52
C LYS A 23 15.16 14.60 23.66
N LYS A 24 14.42 13.48 23.69
CA LYS A 24 14.60 12.41 24.69
C LYS A 24 15.82 11.52 24.43
N LYS A 25 16.54 11.70 23.30
CA LYS A 25 17.61 10.81 22.82
C LYS A 25 17.16 9.34 22.72
N SER A 26 15.87 9.11 22.48
CA SER A 26 15.29 7.77 22.35
C SER A 26 15.55 7.19 20.96
N TRP A 27 16.80 6.88 20.63
CA TRP A 27 17.18 6.38 19.30
C TRP A 27 16.46 5.09 18.92
N LYS A 28 16.18 4.20 19.88
CA LYS A 28 15.43 2.96 19.63
C LYS A 28 13.99 3.24 19.21
N GLU A 29 13.32 4.18 19.89
CA GLU A 29 11.95 4.59 19.56
C GLU A 29 11.92 5.33 18.23
N LEU A 30 12.92 6.16 17.94
CA LEU A 30 13.04 6.87 16.68
C LEU A 30 13.23 5.91 15.49
N ILE A 31 14.01 4.84 15.66
CA ILE A 31 14.17 3.80 14.64
C ILE A 31 12.85 3.03 14.45
N ALA A 32 12.15 2.65 15.53
CA ALA A 32 10.86 1.98 15.43
C ALA A 32 9.83 2.84 14.70
N PHE A 33 9.74 4.14 15.07
CA PHE A 33 8.90 5.11 14.39
C PHE A 33 9.28 5.24 12.91
N ALA A 34 10.56 5.40 12.59
CA ALA A 34 11.02 5.55 11.21
C ALA A 34 10.70 4.33 10.35
N LEU A 35 10.85 3.11 10.89
CA LEU A 35 10.48 1.87 10.22
C LEU A 35 8.97 1.82 9.92
N LEU A 36 8.14 2.08 10.93
CA LEU A 36 6.68 2.12 10.77
C LEU A 36 6.26 3.20 9.77
N MET A 37 6.88 4.37 9.84
CA MET A 37 6.61 5.49 8.95
C MET A 37 6.99 5.15 7.50
N LEU A 38 8.14 4.53 7.27
CA LEU A 38 8.57 4.04 5.95
C LEU A 38 7.57 3.03 5.38
N MET A 39 7.11 2.08 6.20
CA MET A 39 6.10 1.10 5.77
C MET A 39 4.79 1.79 5.38
N GLY A 40 4.31 2.73 6.22
CA GLY A 40 3.09 3.49 5.94
C GLY A 40 3.19 4.32 4.67
N VAL A 41 4.30 5.05 4.46
CA VAL A 41 4.52 5.85 3.25
C VAL A 41 4.60 4.95 2.03
N THR A 42 5.33 3.83 2.09
CA THR A 42 5.47 2.90 0.96
C THR A 42 4.10 2.34 0.54
N MET A 43 3.29 1.90 1.50
CA MET A 43 1.93 1.43 1.24
C MET A 43 1.03 2.52 0.64
N ALA A 44 1.05 3.71 1.23
CA ALA A 44 0.23 4.82 0.77
C ALA A 44 0.65 5.28 -0.65
N VAL A 45 1.94 5.30 -0.93
CA VAL A 45 2.49 5.62 -2.27
C VAL A 45 2.09 4.56 -3.29
N PHE A 46 2.18 3.27 -2.94
CA PHE A 46 1.72 2.19 -3.83
C PHE A 46 0.23 2.33 -4.16
N GLN A 47 -0.59 2.70 -3.18
CA GLN A 47 -2.02 2.92 -3.37
C GLN A 47 -2.30 4.16 -4.24
N VAL A 48 -1.58 5.27 -4.02
CA VAL A 48 -1.81 6.53 -4.76
C VAL A 48 -1.29 6.49 -6.19
N LEU A 49 -0.15 5.83 -6.41
CA LEU A 49 0.41 5.68 -7.75
C LEU A 49 -0.40 4.71 -8.60
N GLU A 50 -1.40 4.03 -8.02
CA GLU A 50 -2.19 2.99 -8.68
C GLU A 50 -1.29 2.03 -9.45
N ILE A 51 -0.05 1.81 -8.93
CA ILE A 51 0.88 0.84 -9.50
C ILE A 51 0.04 -0.43 -9.55
N PRO A 52 -0.15 -1.02 -10.74
CA PRO A 52 -0.98 -2.20 -10.87
C PRO A 52 -0.26 -3.30 -10.12
N PHE A 53 -0.55 -3.41 -8.82
CA PHE A 53 -0.35 -4.60 -8.05
C PHE A 53 -0.99 -5.67 -8.91
N PRO A 54 -0.25 -6.70 -9.37
CA PRO A 54 -0.72 -7.63 -10.38
C PRO A 54 -2.12 -8.04 -9.98
N ASN A 55 -3.10 -7.55 -10.75
CA ASN A 55 -4.48 -7.48 -10.27
C ASN A 55 -4.85 -8.90 -9.83
N PRO A 56 -5.12 -9.14 -8.53
CA PRO A 56 -5.44 -10.48 -8.06
C PRO A 56 -6.63 -11.04 -8.83
N ASN A 57 -7.55 -10.16 -9.24
CA ASN A 57 -8.67 -10.52 -10.08
C ASN A 57 -8.23 -10.98 -11.47
N LYS A 58 -7.15 -10.45 -12.07
CA LYS A 58 -6.61 -11.00 -13.33
C LYS A 58 -6.00 -12.39 -13.13
N ALA A 59 -5.36 -12.65 -11.99
CA ALA A 59 -4.85 -13.98 -11.65
C ALA A 59 -5.99 -14.98 -11.40
N ILE A 60 -7.01 -14.55 -10.66
CA ILE A 60 -8.25 -15.31 -10.44
C ILE A 60 -8.94 -15.55 -11.79
N GLU A 61 -9.11 -14.53 -12.62
CA GLU A 61 -9.73 -14.61 -13.94
C GLU A 61 -8.97 -15.57 -14.86
N PHE A 62 -7.63 -15.63 -14.78
CA PHE A 62 -6.82 -16.61 -15.52
C PHE A 62 -7.09 -18.05 -15.07
N VAL A 63 -7.23 -18.29 -13.76
CA VAL A 63 -7.53 -19.61 -13.19
C VAL A 63 -8.96 -20.06 -13.50
N PHE A 64 -9.92 -19.14 -13.47
CA PHE A 64 -11.34 -19.43 -13.69
C PHE A 64 -11.74 -19.42 -15.17
N LYS A 65 -10.99 -18.75 -16.05
CA LYS A 65 -11.19 -18.74 -17.50
C LYS A 65 -11.44 -20.13 -18.13
N PRO A 66 -10.61 -21.17 -17.87
CA PRO A 66 -10.83 -22.49 -18.46
C PRO A 66 -12.15 -23.13 -18.01
N VAL A 67 -12.57 -22.90 -16.77
CA VAL A 67 -13.84 -23.40 -16.23
C VAL A 67 -15.01 -22.67 -16.90
N SER A 68 -14.94 -21.36 -17.03
CA SER A 68 -15.95 -20.56 -17.73
C SER A 68 -16.12 -21.01 -19.19
N GLN A 69 -15.01 -21.26 -19.90
CA GLN A 69 -15.04 -21.76 -21.27
C GLN A 69 -15.63 -23.18 -21.39
N LEU A 70 -15.38 -24.04 -20.40
CA LEU A 70 -15.99 -25.37 -20.34
C LEU A 70 -17.50 -25.27 -20.14
N VAL A 71 -17.96 -24.40 -19.24
CA VAL A 71 -19.40 -24.19 -18.98
C VAL A 71 -20.09 -23.59 -20.21
N GLU A 72 -19.51 -22.58 -20.85
CA GLU A 72 -20.05 -21.99 -22.08
C GLU A 72 -20.18 -23.01 -23.21
N ARG A 73 -19.18 -23.89 -23.35
CA ARG A 73 -19.21 -24.99 -24.33
C ARG A 73 -20.31 -25.99 -24.04
N MET A 74 -20.56 -26.33 -22.77
CA MET A 74 -21.66 -27.24 -22.39
C MET A 74 -23.05 -26.62 -22.52
N LEU A 75 -23.17 -25.31 -22.40
CA LEU A 75 -24.45 -24.59 -22.57
C LEU A 75 -24.80 -24.33 -24.04
N THR A 76 -23.79 -24.32 -24.93
CA THR A 76 -23.96 -24.06 -26.37
C THR A 76 -23.95 -25.35 -27.22
N SER A 77 -23.69 -26.51 -26.60
CA SER A 77 -23.81 -27.86 -27.19
C SER A 77 -25.15 -28.49 -26.87
#